data_AF-A0A3M0WKX6-F1
#
_entry.id   AF-A0A3M0WKX6-F1
#
_cell.length_a   1.000
_cell.length_b   1.000
_cell.length_c   1.000
_cell.angle_alpha   90.00
_cell.angle_beta   90.00
_cell.angle_gamma   90.00
#
_symmetry.space_group_name_H-M   'P 1'
#
loop_
_entity.id
_entity.type
_entity.pdbx_description
1 polymer ?
#
loop_
_entity_poly.entity_id
_entity_poly.type
_entity_poly.pdbx_seq_one_letter_code
_entity_poly.pdbx_strand_id
1 'polypeptide(L)' 'MVKIFAYVFLSLSLFIFVFFLGSYFWVKDEIYRKKTINPPVSLEIKRGTSLKEISKLLKEKGIIDNSFVFYIYARYK' A
#
# COMPACT_ATOMS: atom_id res chain seq x y z
N MET A 1 29.97 -24.48 14.55
CA MET A 1 29.52 -24.15 13.19
C MET A 1 27.99 -24.23 13.05
N VAL A 2 27.36 -25.40 13.30
CA VAL A 2 25.90 -25.60 13.14
C VAL A 2 25.03 -24.65 13.98
N LYS A 3 25.39 -24.41 15.25
CA LYS A 3 24.63 -23.50 16.15
C LYS A 3 24.60 -22.05 15.64
N ILE A 4 25.71 -21.56 15.11
CA ILE A 4 25.81 -20.19 14.57
C ILE A 4 24.91 -20.06 13.34
N PHE A 5 24.92 -21.06 12.45
CA PHE A 5 24.05 -21.08 11.29
C PHE A 5 22.56 -21.07 11.68
N ALA A 6 22.18 -21.85 12.71
CA ALA A 6 20.82 -21.86 13.23
C ALA A 6 20.39 -20.48 13.80
N TYR A 7 21.27 -19.80 14.54
CA TYR A 7 20.97 -18.45 15.05
C TYR A 7 20.81 -17.43 13.93
N VAL A 8 21.69 -17.46 12.91
CA VAL A 8 21.57 -16.57 11.75
C VAL A 8 20.26 -16.82 11.01
N PHE A 9 19.93 -18.08 10.75
CA PHE A 9 18.68 -18.43 10.08
C PHE A 9 17.45 -17.99 10.87
N LEU A 10 17.45 -18.23 12.19
CA LEU A 10 16.35 -17.80 13.07
C LEU A 10 16.22 -16.28 13.10
N SER A 11 17.33 -15.55 13.19
CA SER A 11 17.33 -14.08 13.18
C SER A 11 16.80 -13.51 11.86
N LEU A 12 17.18 -14.11 10.73
CA LEU A 12 16.72 -13.71 9.40
C LEU A 12 15.22 -13.99 9.23
N SER A 13 14.77 -15.17 9.67
CA SER A 13 13.35 -15.53 9.65
C SER A 13 12.52 -14.56 10.50
N LEU A 14 13.00 -14.21 11.69
CA LEU A 14 12.34 -13.25 12.57
C LEU A 14 12.28 -11.85 11.93
N PHE A 15 13.37 -11.41 11.31
CA PHE A 15 13.43 -10.12 10.63
C PHE A 15 12.43 -10.04 9.47
N ILE A 16 12.38 -11.09 8.65
CA ILE A 16 11.40 -11.22 7.55
C ILE A 16 9.97 -11.19 8.09
N PHE A 17 9.71 -11.91 9.18
CA PHE A 17 8.38 -11.95 9.80
C PHE A 17 7.94 -10.57 10.31
N VAL A 18 8.82 -9.86 11.01
CA VAL A 18 8.56 -8.49 11.49
C VAL A 18 8.35 -7.53 10.32
N PHE A 19 9.14 -7.67 9.25
CA PHE A 19 8.97 -6.87 8.02
C PHE A 19 7.59 -7.07 7.39
N PHE A 20 7.12 -8.32 7.27
CA PHE A 20 5.80 -8.60 6.74
C PHE A 20 4.67 -8.09 7.64
N LEU A 21 4.80 -8.24 8.95
CA LEU A 21 3.83 -7.69 9.90
C LEU A 21 3.75 -6.17 9.80
N GLY A 22 4.89 -5.48 9.82
CA GLY A 22 4.94 -4.02 9.68
C GLY A 22 4.31 -3.56 8.36
N SER A 23 4.64 -4.23 7.25
CA SER A 23 4.05 -3.95 5.94
C SER A 23 2.53 -4.14 5.93
N TYR A 24 2.03 -5.21 6.57
CA TYR A 24 0.59 -5.48 6.67
C TYR A 24 -0.15 -4.36 7.44
N PHE A 25 0.38 -3.96 8.60
CA PHE A 25 -0.23 -2.88 9.39
C PHE A 25 -0.20 -1.54 8.65
N TRP A 26 0.89 -1.24 7.94
CA TRP A 26 1.02 -0.02 7.15
C TRP A 26 0.00 0.03 6.00
N VAL A 27 -0.17 -1.05 5.24
CA VAL A 27 -1.18 -1.13 4.16
C VAL A 27 -2.60 -1.02 4.72
N LYS A 28 -2.86 -1.65 5.86
CA LYS A 28 -4.17 -1.57 6.52
C LYS A 28 -4.47 -0.12 6.92
N ASP A 29 -3.53 0.56 7.54
CA ASP A 29 -3.71 1.95 7.94
C ASP A 29 -3.97 2.86 6.72
N GLU A 30 -3.19 2.72 5.65
CA GLU A 30 -3.37 3.45 4.39
C GLU A 30 -4.80 3.31 3.83
N ILE A 31 -5.37 2.10 3.85
CA ILE A 31 -6.71 1.82 3.31
C ILE A 31 -7.83 2.40 4.20
N TYR A 32 -7.69 2.30 5.52
CA TYR A 32 -8.75 2.67 6.46
C TYR A 32 -8.62 4.10 7.00
N ARG A 33 -7.49 4.78 6.77
CA ARG A 33 -7.27 6.16 7.15
C ARG A 33 -8.25 7.05 6.39
N LYS A 34 -9.21 7.62 7.12
CA LYS A 34 -10.13 8.62 6.56
C LYS A 34 -9.35 9.91 6.31
N LYS A 35 -9.13 10.22 5.03
CA LYS A 35 -8.59 11.52 4.62
C LYS A 35 -9.75 12.46 4.34
N THR A 36 -9.84 13.54 5.12
CA THR A 36 -10.80 14.61 4.84
C THR A 36 -10.22 15.48 3.74
N ILE A 37 -10.84 15.44 2.55
CA ILE A 37 -10.46 16.26 1.41
C ILE A 37 -11.20 17.58 1.53
N ASN A 38 -10.49 18.64 1.92
CA ASN A 38 -11.02 20.00 2.01
C ASN A 38 -9.98 20.98 1.41
N PRO A 39 -10.29 21.71 0.33
CA PRO A 39 -11.58 21.77 -0.38
C PRO A 39 -11.86 20.53 -1.25
N PRO A 40 -13.14 20.29 -1.65
CA PRO A 40 -13.48 19.22 -2.59
C PRO A 40 -12.67 19.34 -3.89
N VAL A 41 -12.10 18.21 -4.33
CA VAL A 41 -11.33 18.14 -5.58
C VAL A 41 -12.22 17.61 -6.69
N SER A 42 -12.44 18.41 -7.75
CA SER A 42 -13.10 17.95 -8.97
C SER A 42 -12.13 17.16 -9.84
N LEU A 43 -12.58 16.02 -10.36
CA LEU A 43 -11.75 15.10 -11.13
C LEU A 43 -12.56 14.55 -12.30
N GLU A 44 -12.01 14.69 -13.51
CA GLU A 44 -12.63 14.18 -14.73
C GLU A 44 -11.95 12.86 -15.12
N ILE A 45 -12.73 11.78 -15.18
CA ILE A 45 -12.26 10.47 -15.63
C ILE A 45 -12.84 10.21 -17.02
N LYS A 46 -11.97 10.14 -18.02
CA LYS A 46 -12.39 9.83 -19.39
C LYS A 46 -12.76 8.35 -19.50
N ARG A 47 -13.74 8.04 -20.34
CA ARG A 47 -14.05 6.64 -20.67
C ARG A 47 -12.83 5.99 -21.33
N GLY A 48 -12.54 4.76 -20.93
CA GLY A 48 -11.38 4.01 -21.41
C GLY A 48 -10.10 4.23 -20.59
N THR A 49 -10.08 5.17 -19.64
CA THR A 49 -8.93 5.30 -18.72
C THR A 49 -8.80 4.05 -17.85
N SER A 50 -7.58 3.50 -17.77
CA SER A 50 -7.33 2.28 -17.02
C SER A 50 -7.35 2.53 -15.50
N LEU A 51 -7.67 1.49 -14.72
CA LEU A 51 -7.64 1.59 -13.25
C LEU A 51 -6.25 2.02 -12.74
N LYS A 52 -5.17 1.59 -13.40
CA LYS A 52 -3.80 1.99 -13.05
C LYS A 52 -3.58 3.50 -13.22
N GLU A 53 -4.09 4.07 -14.31
CA GLU A 53 -4.02 5.51 -14.58
C GLU A 53 -4.91 6.30 -13.61
N ILE A 54 -6.12 5.83 -13.34
CA ILE A 54 -7.01 6.42 -12.33
C ILE A 54 -6.30 6.45 -10.97
N SER A 55 -5.70 5.34 -10.56
CA SER A 55 -4.97 5.25 -9.29
C SER A 55 -3.81 6.25 -9.23
N LYS A 56 -3.08 6.44 -10.34
CA LYS A 56 -2.00 7.43 -10.41
C LYS A 56 -2.55 8.86 -10.31
N LEU A 57 -3.63 9.16 -11.03
CA LEU A 57 -4.29 10.46 -11.04
C LEU A 57 -4.82 10.84 -9.64
N LEU A 58 -5.43 9.88 -8.92
CA LEU A 58 -5.90 10.08 -7.55
C LEU A 58 -4.73 10.41 -6.61
N LYS A 59 -3.58 9.75 -6.77
CA LYS A 59 -2.37 10.05 -5.99
C LYS A 59 -1.82 11.45 -6.31
N GLU A 60 -1.74 11.81 -7.58
CA GLU A 60 -1.27 13.13 -8.03
C GLU A 60 -2.15 14.27 -7.50
N LYS A 61 -3.45 14.01 -7.32
CA LYS A 61 -4.41 14.95 -6.72
C LYS A 61 -4.45 14.91 -5.19
N GLY A 62 -3.60 14.10 -4.56
CA GLY A 62 -3.52 13.97 -3.11
C GLY A 62 -4.75 13.33 -2.47
N ILE A 63 -5.61 12.67 -3.26
CA ILE A 63 -6.84 12.01 -2.79
C ILE A 63 -6.49 10.71 -2.06
N ILE A 64 -5.44 10.03 -2.53
CA ILE A 64 -4.86 8.81 -1.92
C ILE A 64 -3.35 9.01 -1.77
N ASP A 65 -2.70 8.32 -0.83
CA ASP A 65 -1.24 8.48 -0.63
C ASP A 65 -0.44 7.44 -1.46
N ASN A 66 -1.01 6.26 -1.73
CA ASN A 66 -0.39 5.23 -2.56
C ASN A 66 -1.27 4.67 -3.69
N SER A 67 -0.87 4.92 -4.95
CA SER A 67 -1.57 4.45 -6.15
C SER A 67 -1.54 2.93 -6.33
N PHE A 68 -0.49 2.24 -5.87
CA PHE A 68 -0.41 0.78 -5.98
C PHE A 68 -1.35 0.10 -4.98
N VAL A 69 -1.37 0.57 -3.73
CA VAL A 69 -2.28 0.05 -2.69
C VAL A 69 -3.73 0.22 -3.14
N PHE A 70 -4.10 1.41 -3.62
CA PHE A 70 -5.43 1.66 -4.16
C PHE A 70 -5.74 0.79 -5.38
N TYR A 71 -4.83 0.66 -6.33
CA TYR A 71 -5.01 -0.19 -7.51
C TYR A 71 -5.33 -1.64 -7.13
N ILE A 72 -4.57 -2.21 -6.20
CA ILE A 72 -4.78 -3.59 -5.72
C ILE A 72 -6.12 -3.68 -4.97
N TYR A 73 -6.38 -2.74 -4.06
CA TYR A 73 -7.63 -2.71 -3.32
C TYR A 73 -8.86 -2.63 -4.25
N ALA A 74 -8.86 -1.72 -5.22
CA ALA A 74 -9.96 -1.54 -6.17
C ALA A 74 -10.09 -2.68 -7.20
N ARG A 75 -9.04 -3.48 -7.41
CA ARG A 75 -9.06 -4.61 -8.34
C ARG A 75 -9.55 -5.91 -7.70
N TYR A 76 -9.27 -6.11 -6.41
CA TYR A 76 -9.49 -7.40 -5.74
C TYR A 76 -10.53 -7.36 -4.62
N LYS A 77 -11.12 -6.19 -4.34
CA LYS A 77 -12.25 -6.04 -3.42
C LYS A 77 -13.50 -5.68 -4.20
#